data_AF-A0A7C3YGM6-F1
#
_entry.id   AF-A0A7C3YGM6-F1
#
_cell.length_a   1.000
_cell.length_b   1.000
_cell.length_c   1.000
_cell.angle_alpha   90.00
_cell.angle_beta   90.00
_cell.angle_gamma   90.00
#
_symmetry.space_group_name_H-M   'P 1'
#
loop_
_entity.id
_entity.type
_entity.pdbx_description
1 polymer ?
#
loop_
_entity_poly.entity_id
_entity_poly.type
_entity_poly.pdbx_seq_one_letter_code
_entity_poly.pdbx_strand_id
1 'polypeptide(L)'
;MHQVVSTALIISLGLMILLLSASTVKEILISIKEYKERKCIRAALYALEEVVSISSGGGRGEVQINLPCRVEVKGDSCVLVSAGNESLYHCFPVKIRDFDLEIGGNGLLTAEWREGEVIIGWRG
;
A
#
# COMPACT_ATOMS: atom_id res chain seq x y z
N MET A 1 57.42 -11.11 5.43
CA MET A 1 56.52 -9.92 5.48
C MET A 1 55.56 -9.83 4.28
N HIS A 2 55.94 -10.20 3.05
CA HIS A 2 55.04 -10.14 1.88
C HIS A 2 53.74 -10.98 1.98
N GLN A 3 53.80 -12.16 2.61
CA GLN A 3 52.65 -13.07 2.68
C GLN A 3 51.50 -12.51 3.53
N VAL A 4 51.81 -11.75 4.59
CA VAL A 4 50.82 -11.13 5.50
C VAL A 4 50.14 -9.92 4.85
N VAL A 5 50.88 -9.21 3.98
CA VAL A 5 50.34 -8.07 3.22
C VAL A 5 49.34 -8.55 2.16
N SER A 6 49.64 -9.65 1.46
CA SER A 6 48.70 -10.25 0.51
C SER A 6 47.43 -10.78 1.16
N THR A 7 47.52 -11.44 2.32
CA THR A 7 46.32 -11.95 3.01
C THR A 7 45.46 -10.81 3.55
N ALA A 8 46.05 -9.76 4.12
CA ALA A 8 45.32 -8.56 4.56
C ALA A 8 44.61 -7.87 3.39
N LEU A 9 45.27 -7.75 2.23
CA LEU A 9 44.67 -7.20 1.01
C LEU A 9 43.49 -8.03 0.53
N ILE A 10 43.63 -9.36 0.45
CA ILE A 10 42.54 -10.27 0.04
C ILE A 10 41.34 -10.15 0.99
N ILE A 11 41.58 -10.12 2.30
CA ILE A 11 40.51 -9.98 3.31
C ILE A 11 39.80 -8.62 3.16
N SER A 12 40.56 -7.53 2.98
CA SER A 12 39.98 -6.19 2.80
C SER A 12 39.14 -6.08 1.51
N LEU A 13 39.60 -6.69 0.41
CA LEU A 13 38.88 -6.70 -0.86
C LEU A 13 37.60 -7.53 -0.75
N GLY A 14 37.67 -8.69 -0.09
CA GLY A 14 36.50 -9.54 0.18
C GLY A 14 35.46 -8.83 1.05
N LEU A 15 35.89 -8.09 2.08
CA LEU A 15 35.00 -7.30 2.93
C LEU A 15 34.32 -6.18 2.13
N MET A 16 35.05 -5.48 1.26
CA MET A 16 34.47 -4.45 0.38
C MET A 16 33.41 -5.03 -0.57
N ILE A 17 33.65 -6.20 -1.16
CA ILE A 17 32.67 -6.85 -2.05
C ILE A 17 31.39 -7.23 -1.26
N LEU A 18 31.53 -7.73 -0.04
CA LEU A 18 30.39 -8.05 0.83
C LEU A 18 29.60 -6.79 1.22
N LEU A 19 30.28 -5.69 1.54
CA LEU A 19 29.61 -4.44 1.89
C LEU A 19 28.89 -3.81 0.67
N LEU A 20 29.51 -3.84 -0.50
CA LEU A 20 28.91 -3.36 -1.74
C LEU A 20 27.66 -4.17 -2.10
N SER A 21 27.75 -5.50 -2.08
CA SER A 21 26.60 -6.37 -2.34
C SER A 21 25.47 -6.18 -1.32
N ALA A 22 25.78 -6.01 -0.03
CA ALA A 22 24.79 -5.71 0.99
C ALA A 22 24.09 -4.35 0.76
N SER A 23 24.83 -3.33 0.32
CA SER A 23 24.27 -2.02 -0.03
C SER A 23 23.30 -2.11 -1.21
N THR A 24 23.69 -2.79 -2.29
CA THR A 24 22.85 -2.97 -3.48
C THR A 24 21.58 -3.75 -3.14
N VAL A 25 21.67 -4.82 -2.33
CA VAL A 25 20.50 -5.60 -1.89
C VAL A 25 19.55 -4.72 -1.06
N LYS A 26 20.07 -3.86 -0.18
CA LYS A 26 19.25 -2.93 0.59
C LYS A 26 18.46 -1.97 -0.30
N GLU A 27 19.11 -1.38 -1.32
CA GLU A 27 18.44 -0.48 -2.26
C GLU A 27 17.34 -1.19 -3.05
N ILE A 28 17.60 -2.42 -3.52
CA ILE A 28 16.61 -3.24 -4.22
C ILE A 28 15.41 -3.53 -3.30
N LEU A 29 15.65 -3.86 -2.04
CA LEU A 29 14.59 -4.13 -1.07
C LEU A 29 13.71 -2.89 -0.81
N ILE A 30 14.32 -1.70 -0.72
CA ILE A 30 13.60 -0.42 -0.59
C ILE A 30 12.72 -0.20 -1.83
N SER A 31 13.29 -0.36 -3.02
CA SER A 31 12.56 -0.19 -4.28
C SER A 31 11.37 -1.16 -4.40
N ILE A 32 11.56 -2.42 -4.03
CA ILE A 32 10.48 -3.42 -4.01
C ILE A 32 9.40 -3.05 -2.99
N LYS A 33 9.79 -2.53 -1.81
CA LYS A 33 8.84 -2.10 -0.78
C LYS A 33 7.98 -0.95 -1.29
N GLU A 34 8.58 0.11 -1.83
CA GLU A 34 7.86 1.25 -2.42
C GLU A 34 6.95 0.83 -3.57
N TYR A 35 7.41 -0.12 -4.41
CA TYR A 35 6.60 -0.67 -5.49
C TYR A 35 5.36 -1.41 -4.96
N LYS A 36 5.51 -2.21 -3.88
CA LYS A 36 4.39 -2.89 -3.23
C LYS A 36 3.40 -1.91 -2.61
N GLU A 37 3.90 -0.88 -1.92
CA GLU A 37 3.08 0.18 -1.31
C GLU A 37 2.23 0.90 -2.37
N ARG A 38 2.84 1.33 -3.48
CA ARG A 38 2.11 1.93 -4.62
C ARG A 38 1.05 0.99 -5.20
N LYS A 39 1.37 -0.30 -5.35
CA LYS A 39 0.42 -1.29 -5.86
C LYS A 39 -0.75 -1.50 -4.91
N CYS A 40 -0.53 -1.54 -3.60
CA CYS A 40 -1.58 -1.64 -2.60
C CYS A 40 -2.52 -0.43 -2.63
N ILE A 41 -1.96 0.78 -2.62
CA ILE A 41 -2.75 2.03 -2.62
C ILE A 41 -3.66 2.09 -3.85
N ARG A 42 -3.13 1.76 -5.04
CA ARG A 42 -3.94 1.72 -6.26
C ARG A 42 -5.03 0.66 -6.20
N ALA A 43 -4.71 -0.55 -5.75
CA ALA A 43 -5.70 -1.62 -5.64
C ALA A 43 -6.82 -1.27 -4.65
N ALA A 44 -6.48 -0.68 -3.50
CA ALA A 44 -7.46 -0.19 -2.54
C ALA A 44 -8.32 0.92 -3.14
N LEU A 45 -7.71 1.88 -3.84
CA LEU A 45 -8.45 2.97 -4.48
C LEU A 45 -9.42 2.47 -5.55
N TYR A 46 -8.99 1.54 -6.41
CA TYR A 46 -9.88 0.96 -7.43
C TYR A 46 -11.08 0.23 -6.80
N ALA A 47 -10.86 -0.51 -5.71
CA ALA A 47 -11.94 -1.17 -5.01
C ALA A 47 -12.91 -0.18 -4.34
N LEU A 48 -12.39 0.94 -3.82
CA LEU A 48 -13.21 2.03 -3.31
C LEU A 48 -14.05 2.66 -4.44
N GLU A 49 -13.45 2.97 -5.59
CA GLU A 49 -14.16 3.48 -6.76
C GLU A 49 -15.27 2.52 -7.22
N GLU A 50 -14.96 1.24 -7.30
CA GLU A 50 -15.93 0.22 -7.71
C GLU A 50 -17.10 0.10 -6.72
N VAL A 51 -16.82 -0.03 -5.42
CA VAL A 51 -17.87 -0.21 -4.42
C VAL A 51 -18.74 1.04 -4.26
N VAL A 52 -18.15 2.23 -4.39
CA VAL A 52 -18.86 3.52 -4.39
C VAL A 52 -19.73 3.63 -5.63
N SER A 53 -19.20 3.26 -6.80
CA SER A 53 -19.98 3.28 -8.05
C SER A 53 -21.17 2.32 -8.00
N ILE A 54 -21.02 1.14 -7.40
CA ILE A 54 -22.11 0.15 -7.29
C ILE A 54 -23.19 0.61 -6.32
N SER A 55 -22.80 1.22 -5.20
CA SER A 55 -23.76 1.65 -4.17
C SER A 55 -24.44 2.97 -4.52
N SER A 56 -23.79 3.86 -5.27
CA SER A 56 -24.33 5.17 -5.64
C SER A 56 -25.69 5.07 -6.33
N GLY A 57 -26.70 5.76 -5.77
CA GLY A 57 -28.06 5.76 -6.32
C GLY A 57 -29.03 4.74 -5.70
N GLY A 58 -28.73 4.20 -4.52
CA GLY A 58 -29.66 3.37 -3.73
C GLY A 58 -29.29 1.89 -3.66
N GLY A 59 -28.09 1.52 -4.12
CA GLY A 59 -27.60 0.14 -4.12
C GLY A 59 -26.79 -0.22 -2.88
N ARG A 60 -26.43 -1.50 -2.81
CA ARG A 60 -25.40 -2.04 -1.92
C ARG A 60 -24.31 -2.68 -2.79
N GLY A 61 -23.06 -2.33 -2.53
CA GLY A 61 -21.89 -2.86 -3.23
C GLY A 61 -21.03 -3.70 -2.30
N GLU A 62 -20.46 -4.78 -2.83
CA GLU A 62 -19.50 -5.61 -2.11
C GLU A 62 -18.37 -6.00 -3.07
N VAL A 63 -17.13 -5.76 -2.68
CA VAL A 63 -15.92 -6.06 -3.48
C VAL A 63 -14.94 -6.82 -2.61
N GLN A 64 -14.53 -8.00 -3.07
CA GLN A 64 -13.49 -8.77 -2.40
C GLN A 64 -12.11 -8.26 -2.84
N ILE A 65 -11.24 -7.97 -1.89
CA ILE A 65 -9.89 -7.49 -2.15
C ILE A 65 -8.86 -8.32 -1.42
N ASN A 66 -7.71 -8.49 -2.07
CA ASN A 66 -6.53 -9.11 -1.48
C ASN A 66 -5.34 -8.16 -1.63
N LEU A 67 -4.95 -7.53 -0.52
CA LEU A 67 -3.87 -6.56 -0.47
C LEU A 67 -2.62 -7.20 0.17
N PRO A 68 -1.45 -7.11 -0.48
CA PRO A 68 -0.19 -7.63 0.07
C PRO A 68 0.38 -6.76 1.20
N CYS A 69 -0.29 -5.65 1.55
CA CYS A 69 0.10 -4.75 2.62
C CYS A 69 -1.14 -4.04 3.21
N ARG A 70 -0.97 -3.45 4.40
CA ARG A 70 -2.00 -2.64 5.06
C ARG A 70 -2.01 -1.23 4.48
N VAL A 71 -3.20 -0.67 4.33
CA VAL A 71 -3.48 0.64 3.77
C VAL A 71 -4.38 1.38 4.75
N GLU A 72 -3.97 2.58 5.16
CA GLU A 72 -4.85 3.51 5.85
C GLU A 72 -5.63 4.31 4.82
N VAL A 73 -6.94 4.42 5.03
CA VAL A 73 -7.81 5.36 4.33
C VAL A 73 -8.29 6.36 5.37
N LYS A 74 -8.37 7.65 5.01
CA LYS A 74 -8.91 8.72 5.87
C LYS A 74 -9.60 9.78 5.02
N GLY A 75 -10.73 10.31 5.49
CA GLY A 75 -11.46 11.40 4.84
C GLY A 75 -12.97 11.19 4.81
N ASP A 76 -13.64 11.91 3.92
CA ASP A 76 -15.08 11.75 3.63
C ASP A 76 -15.24 11.60 2.10
N SER A 77 -15.67 12.65 1.39
CA SER A 77 -15.72 12.65 -0.08
C SER A 77 -14.35 12.61 -0.74
N CYS A 78 -13.34 13.17 -0.06
CA CYS A 78 -11.96 13.13 -0.51
C CYS A 78 -11.15 12.30 0.47
N VAL A 79 -10.56 11.23 -0.04
CA VAL A 79 -9.82 10.25 0.72
C VAL A 79 -8.33 10.40 0.49
N LEU A 80 -7.58 10.30 1.57
CA LEU A 80 -6.16 10.00 1.55
C LEU A 80 -5.99 8.50 1.77
N VAL A 81 -5.35 7.83 0.82
CA VAL A 81 -5.02 6.41 0.87
C VAL A 81 -3.52 6.28 1.01
N SER A 82 -3.03 5.70 2.09
CA SER A 82 -1.60 5.66 2.41
C SER A 82 -1.11 4.28 2.81
N ALA A 83 0.10 3.94 2.36
CA ALA A 83 0.82 2.73 2.76
C ALA A 83 2.32 3.08 2.86
N GLY A 84 2.88 3.01 4.08
CA GLY A 84 4.28 3.37 4.31
C GLY A 84 4.57 4.83 3.96
N ASN A 85 5.49 5.05 3.03
CA ASN A 85 5.87 6.41 2.60
C ASN A 85 5.07 6.89 1.37
N GLU A 86 4.23 6.04 0.81
CA GLU A 86 3.42 6.34 -0.36
C GLU A 86 2.02 6.77 0.07
N SER A 87 1.47 7.76 -0.62
CA SER A 87 0.10 8.21 -0.41
C SER A 87 -0.52 8.70 -1.71
N LEU A 88 -1.83 8.54 -1.84
CA LEU A 88 -2.60 9.01 -2.97
C LEU A 88 -3.90 9.65 -2.47
N TYR A 89 -4.23 10.78 -3.06
CA TYR A 89 -5.44 11.52 -2.76
C TYR A 89 -6.45 11.38 -3.88
N HIS A 90 -7.70 11.13 -3.55
CA HIS A 90 -8.79 10.99 -4.52
C HIS A 90 -10.08 11.58 -3.98
N CYS A 91 -10.86 12.25 -4.85
CA CYS A 91 -12.16 12.81 -4.48
C CYS A 91 -13.27 12.16 -5.31
N PHE A 92 -14.28 11.66 -4.62
CA PHE A 92 -15.49 11.11 -5.21
C PHE A 92 -16.52 12.21 -5.44
N PRO A 93 -17.38 12.08 -6.46
CA PRO A 93 -18.46 13.03 -6.75
C PRO A 93 -19.64 12.91 -5.77
N VAL A 94 -19.60 11.93 -4.87
CA VAL A 94 -20.61 11.68 -3.83
C VAL A 94 -19.96 11.85 -2.45
N LYS A 95 -20.78 12.21 -1.45
CA LYS A 95 -20.31 12.23 -0.07
C LYS A 95 -20.19 10.80 0.43
N ILE A 96 -19.08 10.52 1.12
CA ILE A 96 -18.80 9.20 1.68
C ILE A 96 -18.46 9.37 3.17
N ARG A 97 -18.84 8.40 3.99
CA ARG A 97 -18.55 8.36 5.44
C ARG A 97 -17.87 7.06 5.86
N ASP A 98 -17.39 7.07 7.10
CA ASP A 98 -16.75 5.95 7.81
C ASP A 98 -15.42 5.53 7.19
N PHE A 99 -14.60 6.53 6.87
CA PHE A 99 -13.39 6.33 6.09
C PHE A 99 -12.10 6.28 6.91
N ASP A 100 -12.14 6.36 8.24
CA ASP A 100 -10.96 6.07 9.07
C ASP A 100 -10.83 4.55 9.23
N LEU A 101 -10.26 3.92 8.19
CA LEU A 101 -10.21 2.47 8.04
C LEU A 101 -8.80 2.00 7.72
N GLU A 102 -8.39 0.90 8.36
CA GLU A 102 -7.20 0.16 7.99
C GLU A 102 -7.60 -1.12 7.23
N ILE A 103 -7.20 -1.21 5.97
CA ILE A 103 -7.55 -2.30 5.05
C ILE A 103 -6.29 -3.10 4.74
N GLY A 104 -6.32 -4.43 4.87
CA GLY A 104 -5.16 -5.25 4.56
C GLY A 104 -5.45 -6.75 4.55
N GLY A 105 -4.62 -7.51 3.84
CA GLY A 105 -4.82 -8.95 3.67
C GLY A 105 -5.99 -9.24 2.73
N ASN A 106 -6.68 -10.35 2.97
CA ASN A 106 -7.89 -10.73 2.23
C ASN A 106 -9.11 -10.31 3.04
N GLY A 107 -10.07 -9.65 2.41
CA GLY A 107 -11.32 -9.29 3.05
C GLY A 107 -12.32 -8.67 2.09
N LEU A 108 -13.45 -8.25 2.64
CA LEU A 108 -14.59 -7.74 1.92
C LEU A 108 -14.79 -6.26 2.23
N LEU A 109 -14.73 -5.45 1.18
CA LEU A 109 -15.13 -4.06 1.20
C LEU A 109 -16.63 -3.98 0.88
N THR A 110 -17.39 -3.28 1.71
CA THR A 110 -18.84 -3.14 1.55
C THR A 110 -19.20 -1.67 1.47
N ALA A 111 -20.20 -1.32 0.66
CA ALA A 111 -20.76 0.01 0.64
C ALA A 111 -22.30 0.00 0.56
N GLU A 112 -22.93 0.95 1.24
CA GLU A 112 -24.38 1.10 1.29
C GLU A 112 -24.76 2.57 1.08
N TRP A 113 -25.76 2.83 0.24
CA TRP A 113 -26.33 4.16 0.09
C TRP A 113 -27.27 4.51 1.24
N ARG A 114 -27.06 5.65 1.89
CA ARG A 114 -27.97 6.22 2.89
C ARG A 114 -28.10 7.72 2.73
N GLU A 115 -29.34 8.17 2.52
CA GLU A 115 -29.72 9.61 2.57
C GLU A 115 -28.85 10.57 1.73
N GLY A 116 -28.36 10.11 0.56
CA GLY A 116 -27.51 10.95 -0.32
C GLY A 116 -26.01 10.75 -0.12
N GLU A 117 -25.62 9.82 0.74
CA GLU A 117 -24.23 9.51 1.08
C GLU A 117 -23.96 8.00 0.88
N VAL A 118 -22.70 7.64 0.67
CA VAL A 118 -22.24 6.26 0.66
C VAL A 118 -21.54 5.97 1.99
N ILE A 119 -21.90 4.87 2.64
CA ILE A 119 -21.24 4.39 3.86
C ILE A 119 -20.37 3.21 3.47
N ILE A 120 -19.08 3.26 3.83
CA ILE A 120 -18.13 2.18 3.53
C ILE A 120 -17.81 1.40 4.80
N GLY A 121 -17.64 0.08 4.64
CA GLY A 121 -17.21 -0.82 5.69
C GLY A 121 -16.17 -1.81 5.17
N TRP A 122 -15.35 -2.34 6.08
CA TRP A 122 -14.33 -3.34 5.81
C TRP A 122 -14.53 -4.55 6.73
N ARG A 123 -14.39 -5.77 6.17
CA ARG A 123 -14.43 -7.04 6.91
C ARG A 123 -13.26 -7.92 6.47
N GLY A 124 -12.20 -7.94 7.27
CA GLY A 124 -11.01 -8.78 7.08
C GLY A 124 -10.88 -9.87 8.13
#